data_AF-A0A7H4LUX1-F1
#
_entry.id   AF-A0A7H4LUX1-F1
#
_cell.length_a   1.000
_cell.length_b   1.000
_cell.length_c   1.000
_cell.angle_alpha   90.00
_cell.angle_beta   90.00
_cell.angle_gamma   90.00
#
_symmetry.space_group_name_H-M   'P 1'
#
loop_
_entity.id
_entity.type
_entity.pdbx_description
1 polymer ?
#
loop_
_entity_poly.entity_id
_entity_poly.type
_entity_poly.pdbx_seq_one_letter_code
_entity_poly.pdbx_strand_id
1 'polypeptide(L)'
;MTGEILSTFSELGEIINWAANHHEKLDGSGYPLHLNEHYLQLPDRIIAIADIFTALTEDRPYRPGMSRQQALQLIESDVINGALDKDVYRILHHHAEALHAIITHTLHP
;
A
#
# COMPACT_ATOMS: atom_id res chain seq x y z
N MET A 1 14.60 2.45 -9.14
CA MET A 1 13.83 3.49 -9.88
C MET A 1 13.26 4.57 -8.95
N THR A 2 12.24 4.34 -8.10
CA THR A 2 11.67 5.41 -7.24
C THR A 2 12.67 6.01 -6.27
N GLY A 3 13.31 5.17 -5.43
CA GLY A 3 14.31 5.63 -4.46
C GLY A 3 15.50 6.33 -5.12
N GLU A 4 15.97 5.84 -6.26
CA GLU A 4 17.08 6.45 -7.02
C GLU A 4 16.70 7.86 -7.52
N ILE A 5 15.51 8.02 -8.11
CA ILE A 5 15.04 9.33 -8.58
C ILE A 5 14.92 10.30 -7.41
N LEU A 6 14.26 9.89 -6.32
CA LEU A 6 14.01 10.75 -5.17
C LEU A 6 15.26 11.04 -4.34
N SER A 7 16.29 10.20 -4.41
CA SER A 7 17.57 10.42 -3.71
C SER A 7 18.30 11.70 -4.15
N THR A 8 17.93 12.25 -5.32
CA THR A 8 18.43 13.54 -5.79
C THR A 8 17.89 14.73 -4.97
N PHE A 9 16.85 14.53 -4.17
CA PHE A 9 16.21 15.52 -3.30
C PHE A 9 16.42 15.13 -1.84
N SER A 10 17.63 15.37 -1.32
CA SER A 10 18.03 14.99 0.05
C SER A 10 17.11 15.54 1.15
N GLU A 11 16.41 16.65 0.89
CA GLU A 11 15.44 17.28 1.77
C GLU A 11 14.21 16.41 2.08
N LEU A 12 13.93 15.39 1.26
CA LEU A 12 12.81 14.46 1.48
C LEU A 12 13.09 13.45 2.62
N GLY A 13 14.36 13.24 2.98
CA GLY A 13 14.74 12.39 4.11
C GLY A 13 14.12 10.99 4.06
N GLU A 14 13.46 10.58 5.15
CA GLU A 14 12.86 9.25 5.30
C GLU A 14 11.74 8.94 4.30
N ILE A 15 11.09 9.97 3.73
CA ILE A 15 10.04 9.79 2.72
C ILE A 15 10.58 9.03 1.50
N ILE A 16 11.87 9.20 1.18
CA ILE A 16 12.53 8.47 0.10
C ILE A 16 12.46 6.96 0.35
N ASN A 17 12.71 6.53 1.59
CA ASN A 17 12.66 5.12 1.96
C ASN A 17 11.23 4.58 1.89
N TRP A 18 10.27 5.31 2.46
CA TRP A 18 8.86 4.86 2.43
C TRP A 18 8.33 4.73 1.00
N ALA A 19 8.67 5.69 0.13
CA ALA A 19 8.33 5.65 -1.28
C ALA A 19 9.09 4.55 -2.05
N ALA A 20 10.32 4.21 -1.66
CA ALA A 20 11.06 3.12 -2.29
C ALA A 20 10.58 1.73 -1.85
N ASN A 21 10.11 1.60 -0.61
CA ASN A 21 9.81 0.33 0.04
C ASN A 21 8.33 -0.10 -0.08
N HIS A 22 7.44 0.71 -0.65
CA HIS A 22 5.99 0.42 -0.64
C HIS A 22 5.57 -0.87 -1.40
N HIS A 23 6.46 -1.49 -2.16
CA HIS A 23 6.26 -2.81 -2.78
C HIS A 23 6.98 -3.96 -2.04
N GLU A 24 7.68 -3.66 -0.96
CA GLU A 24 8.24 -4.66 -0.05
C GLU A 24 7.14 -5.31 0.80
N LYS A 25 7.37 -6.55 1.25
CA LYS A 25 6.41 -7.35 2.03
C LYS A 25 7.06 -7.88 3.29
N LEU A 26 6.30 -8.04 4.37
CA LEU A 26 6.84 -8.46 5.67
C LEU A 26 7.54 -9.83 5.63
N ASP A 27 7.09 -10.71 4.74
CA ASP A 27 7.64 -12.05 4.50
C ASP A 27 8.88 -12.08 3.59
N GLY A 28 9.34 -10.92 3.09
CA GLY A 28 10.49 -10.82 2.17
C GLY A 28 10.18 -11.15 0.71
N SER A 29 8.92 -11.45 0.36
CA SER A 29 8.52 -11.77 -1.02
C SER A 29 8.35 -10.53 -1.91
N GLY A 30 8.35 -9.34 -1.31
CA GLY A 30 8.26 -8.05 -2.00
C GLY A 30 9.53 -7.68 -2.75
N TYR A 31 9.54 -6.51 -3.38
CA TYR A 31 10.62 -6.05 -4.24
C TYR A 31 10.78 -4.52 -4.11
N PRO A 32 11.93 -3.93 -4.48
CA PRO A 32 13.08 -4.51 -5.20
C PRO A 32 14.20 -5.11 -4.35
N LEU A 33 14.24 -4.85 -3.05
CA LEU A 33 15.32 -5.22 -2.14
C LEU A 33 15.05 -6.50 -1.34
N HIS A 34 13.82 -7.02 -1.39
CA HIS A 34 13.40 -8.22 -0.65
C HIS A 34 13.55 -8.03 0.87
N LEU A 35 13.13 -6.85 1.36
CA LEU A 35 13.14 -6.51 2.78
C LEU A 35 12.07 -7.30 3.52
N ASN A 36 12.37 -7.69 4.76
CA ASN A 36 11.40 -8.33 5.65
C ASN A 36 10.97 -7.41 6.80
N GLU A 37 10.09 -7.92 7.67
CA GLU A 37 9.52 -7.21 8.82
C GLU A 37 10.54 -6.48 9.72
N HIS A 38 11.79 -6.94 9.79
CA HIS A 38 12.83 -6.31 10.63
C HIS A 38 13.34 -4.98 10.04
N TYR A 39 13.17 -4.79 8.73
CA TYR A 39 13.64 -3.61 7.99
C TYR A 39 12.49 -2.64 7.68
N LEU A 40 11.26 -3.14 7.56
CA LEU A 40 10.10 -2.34 7.21
C LEU A 40 9.49 -1.67 8.44
N GLN A 41 9.57 -0.34 8.50
CA GLN A 41 9.00 0.48 9.55
C GLN A 41 7.50 0.68 9.33
N LEU A 42 6.82 1.21 10.36
CA LEU A 42 5.38 1.45 10.30
C LEU A 42 4.95 2.30 9.09
N PRO A 43 5.64 3.40 8.70
CA PRO A 43 5.27 4.16 7.51
C PRO A 43 5.34 3.35 6.22
N ASP A 44 6.35 2.48 6.04
CA ASP A 44 6.46 1.61 4.85
C ASP A 44 5.21 0.71 4.74
N ARG A 45 4.82 0.09 5.87
CA ARG A 45 3.67 -0.82 5.97
C ARG A 45 2.34 -0.10 5.71
N ILE A 46 2.20 1.13 6.19
CA ILE A 46 1.02 1.97 5.95
C ILE A 46 0.90 2.28 4.46
N ILE A 47 1.97 2.76 3.84
CA ILE A 47 1.94 3.13 2.41
C ILE A 47 1.67 1.90 1.55
N ALA A 48 2.30 0.75 1.83
CA ALA A 48 2.07 -0.48 1.08
C ALA A 48 0.58 -0.89 1.06
N ILE A 49 -0.06 -0.94 2.23
CA ILE A 49 -1.48 -1.33 2.33
C ILE A 49 -2.40 -0.26 1.71
N ALA A 50 -2.10 1.03 1.90
CA ALA A 50 -2.88 2.12 1.31
C ALA A 50 -2.80 2.14 -0.23
N ASP A 51 -1.61 1.92 -0.79
CA ASP A 51 -1.38 1.84 -2.23
C ASP A 51 -2.14 0.65 -2.83
N ILE A 52 -2.03 -0.54 -2.22
CA ILE A 52 -2.76 -1.73 -2.67
C ILE A 52 -4.27 -1.49 -2.65
N PHE A 53 -4.82 -0.97 -1.54
CA PHE A 53 -6.26 -0.75 -1.44
C PHE A 53 -6.76 0.27 -2.47
N THR A 54 -6.01 1.36 -2.67
CA THR A 54 -6.32 2.38 -3.69
C THR A 54 -6.28 1.77 -5.08
N ALA A 55 -5.20 1.08 -5.42
CA ALA A 55 -5.02 0.45 -6.73
C ALA A 55 -6.06 -0.64 -7.03
N LEU A 56 -6.58 -1.33 -6.02
CA LEU A 56 -7.63 -2.33 -6.20
C LEU A 56 -9.01 -1.71 -6.40
N THR A 57 -9.31 -0.60 -5.73
CA THR A 57 -10.66 -0.02 -5.68
C THR A 57 -10.90 1.16 -6.61
N GLU A 58 -9.84 1.79 -7.13
CA GLU A 58 -9.98 2.88 -8.10
C GLU A 58 -10.38 2.38 -9.50
N ASP A 59 -11.20 3.17 -10.18
CA ASP A 59 -11.45 3.00 -11.60
C ASP A 59 -10.24 3.45 -12.42
N ARG A 60 -9.79 2.57 -13.32
CA ARG A 60 -8.72 2.87 -14.27
C ARG A 60 -9.26 2.79 -15.70
N PRO A 61 -8.69 3.52 -16.67
CA PRO A 61 -9.18 3.52 -18.06
C PRO A 61 -9.35 2.13 -18.70
N TYR A 62 -8.60 1.14 -18.20
CA TYR A 62 -8.57 -0.23 -18.70
C TYR A 62 -9.20 -1.27 -17.75
N ARG A 63 -9.64 -0.87 -16.55
CA ARG A 63 -10.23 -1.81 -15.58
C ARG A 63 -11.11 -1.07 -14.57
N PRO A 64 -12.38 -1.48 -14.38
CA PRO A 64 -13.17 -0.95 -13.27
C PRO A 64 -12.52 -1.30 -11.92
N GLY A 65 -12.76 -0.45 -10.93
CA GLY A 65 -12.39 -0.69 -9.54
C GLY A 65 -13.11 -1.91 -8.98
N MET A 66 -12.42 -2.67 -8.13
CA MET A 66 -13.05 -3.74 -7.36
C MET A 66 -13.99 -3.14 -6.31
N SER A 67 -15.01 -3.90 -5.92
CA SER A 67 -15.77 -3.53 -4.73
C SER A 67 -14.86 -3.54 -3.50
N ARG A 68 -15.16 -2.66 -2.54
CA ARG A 68 -14.50 -2.61 -1.23
C ARG A 68 -14.33 -4.01 -0.61
N GLN A 69 -15.37 -4.85 -0.65
CA GLN A 69 -15.33 -6.19 -0.06
C GLN A 69 -14.34 -7.11 -0.77
N GLN A 70 -14.29 -7.09 -2.11
CA GLN A 70 -13.31 -7.87 -2.87
C GLN A 70 -11.88 -7.42 -2.58
N ALA A 71 -11.64 -6.11 -2.52
CA ALA A 71 -10.32 -5.57 -2.19
C ALA A 71 -9.88 -5.97 -0.78
N LEU A 72 -10.78 -5.86 0.21
CA LEU A 72 -10.50 -6.27 1.59
C LEU A 72 -10.18 -7.76 1.71
N GLN A 73 -10.87 -8.62 0.96
CA GLN A 73 -10.61 -10.08 0.94
C GLN A 73 -9.24 -10.42 0.36
N LEU A 74 -8.82 -9.73 -0.70
CA LEU A 74 -7.49 -9.93 -1.28
C LEU A 74 -6.38 -9.50 -0.30
N ILE A 75 -6.55 -8.33 0.34
CA ILE A 75 -5.59 -7.83 1.33
C ILE A 75 -5.57 -8.75 2.56
N GLU A 76 -6.73 -9.23 3.02
CA GLU A 76 -6.82 -10.17 4.15
C GLU A 76 -6.04 -11.46 3.87
N SER A 77 -6.10 -11.99 2.65
CA SER A 77 -5.31 -13.14 2.24
C SER A 77 -3.80 -12.88 2.38
N ASP A 78 -3.32 -11.72 1.92
CA ASP A 78 -1.91 -11.34 2.06
C ASP A 78 -1.50 -11.13 3.53
N VAL A 79 -2.41 -10.62 4.37
CA VAL A 79 -2.20 -10.51 5.83
C VAL A 79 -2.09 -11.90 6.48
N ILE A 80 -3.00 -12.83 6.14
CA ILE A 80 -3.00 -14.21 6.67
C ILE A 80 -1.71 -14.93 6.30
N ASN A 81 -1.19 -14.70 5.09
CA ASN A 81 0.06 -15.28 4.62
C ASN A 81 1.31 -14.61 5.19
N GLY A 82 1.16 -13.56 6.00
CA GLY A 82 2.26 -12.83 6.63
C GLY A 82 2.97 -11.84 5.70
N ALA A 83 2.40 -11.54 4.52
CA ALA A 83 2.97 -10.57 3.59
C ALA A 83 2.69 -9.12 3.98
N LEU A 84 1.56 -8.86 4.64
CA LEU A 84 1.10 -7.51 5.01
C LEU A 84 0.81 -7.39 6.50
N ASP A 85 0.96 -6.18 7.04
CA ASP A 85 0.80 -5.89 8.45
C ASP A 85 -0.66 -5.99 8.91
N LYS A 86 -0.91 -6.85 9.91
CA LYS A 86 -2.24 -7.12 10.45
C LYS A 86 -2.86 -5.91 11.17
N ASP A 87 -2.06 -5.13 11.89
CA ASP A 87 -2.58 -3.99 12.65
C ASP A 87 -2.94 -2.83 11.72
N VAL A 88 -2.12 -2.58 10.71
CA VAL A 88 -2.43 -1.60 9.66
C VAL A 88 -3.68 -2.03 8.89
N TYR A 89 -3.78 -3.30 8.50
CA TYR A 89 -4.98 -3.83 7.83
C TYR A 89 -6.25 -3.64 8.69
N ARG A 90 -6.18 -3.91 10.00
CA ARG A 90 -7.33 -3.74 10.90
C ARG A 90 -7.83 -2.29 10.91
N ILE A 91 -6.92 -1.32 10.89
CA ILE A 91 -7.27 0.10 10.84
C ILE A 91 -7.85 0.46 9.47
N LEU A 92 -7.25 0.01 8.38
CA LEU A 92 -7.82 0.19 7.03
C LEU A 92 -9.22 -0.40 6.94
N HIS A 93 -9.42 -1.64 7.39
CA HIS A 93 -10.71 -2.32 7.36
C HIS A 93 -11.78 -1.54 8.15
N HIS A 94 -11.44 -1.02 9.32
CA HIS A 94 -12.33 -0.19 10.12
C HIS A 94 -12.78 1.09 9.38
N HIS A 95 -11.91 1.67 8.56
CA HIS A 95 -12.17 2.91 7.81
C HIS A 95 -12.47 2.69 6.32
N ALA A 96 -12.62 1.44 5.87
CA ALA A 96 -12.63 1.10 4.45
C ALA A 96 -13.78 1.75 3.67
N GLU A 97 -14.92 2.01 4.32
CA GLU A 97 -16.02 2.75 3.71
C GLU A 97 -15.65 4.19 3.38
N ALA A 98 -15.11 4.92 4.36
CA ALA A 98 -14.70 6.31 4.18
C ALA A 98 -13.56 6.43 3.16
N LEU A 99 -12.58 5.54 3.23
CA LEU A 99 -11.45 5.51 2.28
C LEU A 99 -11.93 5.22 0.85
N HIS A 100 -12.80 4.23 0.66
CA HIS A 100 -13.34 3.89 -0.65
C HIS A 100 -14.17 5.04 -1.25
N ALA A 101 -14.94 5.75 -0.41
CA ALA A 101 -15.66 6.95 -0.85
C ALA A 101 -14.70 8.05 -1.32
N ILE A 102 -13.60 8.30 -0.59
CA ILE A 102 -12.58 9.28 -1.00
C ILE A 102 -11.97 8.89 -2.35
N ILE A 103 -11.56 7.64 -2.53
CA ILE A 103 -10.91 7.16 -3.76
C ILE A 103 -11.84 7.33 -4.96
N THR A 104 -13.09 6.91 -4.84
CA THR A 104 -14.05 6.95 -5.95
C THR A 104 -14.61 8.34 -6.24
N HIS A 105 -14.65 9.25 -5.26
CA HIS A 105 -15.20 10.60 -5.45
C HIS A 105 -14.14 11.65 -5.80
N THR A 106 -12.87 11.43 -5.46
CA THR A 106 -11.80 12.43 -5.70
C THR A 106 -11.13 12.26 -7.07
N LEU A 107 -11.33 11.12 -7.75
CA LEU A 107 -10.67 10.79 -9.02
C LEU A 107 -11.52 11.02 -10.27
N HIS A 108 -12.65 11.72 -10.17
CA HIS A 108 -13.46 12.13 -11.31
C HIS A 108 -13.59 13.67 -11.35
N PRO A 109 -12.69 14.37 -12.06
CA PRO A 109 -12.89 15.77 -12.46
C PRO A 109 -14.03 15.92 -13.49
#